data_AF-K3Y862-F1
#
_entry.id   AF-K3Y862-F1
#
_cell.length_a   1.000
_cell.length_b   1.000
_cell.length_c   1.000
_cell.angle_alpha   90.00
_cell.angle_beta   90.00
_cell.angle_gamma   90.00
#
_symmetry.space_group_name_H-M   'P 1'
#
loop_
_entity.id
_entity.type
_entity.pdbx_description
1 polymer ?
#
loop_
_entity_poly.entity_id
_entity_poly.type
_entity_poly.pdbx_seq_one_letter_code
_entity_poly.pdbx_strand_id
1 'polypeptide(L)'
;MLLQVRASPTFLPSTSSSTSSSAQAPAPSPFLGKSGQRRGGPVSLAAAASPAPHRGVARRSVMAAAGAAPAAKLEDADALIDSVETFIFDCDGVIWKGDKLIDGVPETLDLLRSKGKRLVFVTNNSTKSRKQYGKKFETLGLSVDEEEIFASSFAAAAYLQSIDFPKDKKVYVIGEEGILKELELAGFQHLGGPTDGDKKIELKPGFYMEHDKDVGAVVVGFDRYFNYYKVQYGTLCIRENPGCLFIATNRDAVTHLTDAQEWAGGGSMVGAVLGSTKQEPLVVGKPSTFMMDYLAKKFGITTSQICMVGDRLDTDILFGQNGGCKTLLVLSGVTSLQTLQSPDNSIQPDFYTNQISDFLTLKAATV
;
A
#
# COMPACT_ATOMS: atom_id res chain seq x y z
N MET A 1 31.92 53.13 -21.91
CA MET A 1 31.22 54.02 -20.97
C MET A 1 31.32 53.37 -19.61
N LEU A 2 32.28 53.84 -18.80
CA LEU A 2 32.54 53.41 -17.43
C LEU A 2 31.42 53.86 -16.49
N LEU A 3 31.23 53.13 -15.40
CA LEU A 3 31.07 53.57 -13.99
C LEU A 3 30.33 52.46 -13.22
N GLN A 4 30.60 52.09 -11.98
CA GLN A 4 31.71 52.26 -11.05
C GLN A 4 31.27 51.50 -9.79
N VAL A 5 32.19 50.72 -9.24
CA VAL A 5 32.12 50.08 -7.92
C VAL A 5 32.07 51.15 -6.81
N ARG A 6 31.32 50.93 -5.74
CA ARG A 6 31.70 51.38 -4.38
C ARG A 6 31.06 50.50 -3.29
N ALA A 7 31.93 50.07 -2.38
CA ALA A 7 31.64 49.29 -1.19
C ALA A 7 31.56 50.19 0.06
N SER A 8 30.70 49.78 1.01
CA SER A 8 30.72 49.79 2.49
C SER A 8 31.17 51.05 3.28
N PRO A 9 30.66 51.28 4.52
CA PRO A 9 31.16 50.53 5.67
C PRO A 9 30.13 50.08 6.73
N THR A 10 30.61 49.09 7.47
CA THR A 10 30.21 48.42 8.71
C THR A 10 29.83 49.34 9.88
N PHE A 11 28.88 48.88 10.72
CA PHE A 11 28.88 49.14 12.18
C PHE A 11 28.38 47.89 12.93
N LEU A 12 29.12 47.52 13.97
CA LEU A 12 28.98 46.36 14.88
C LEU A 12 28.27 46.79 16.20
N PRO A 13 27.98 45.86 17.15
CA PRO A 13 26.73 45.83 17.92
C PRO A 13 26.84 46.41 19.33
N SER A 14 25.69 46.73 19.93
CA SER A 14 25.56 47.06 21.35
C SER A 14 25.07 45.87 22.16
N THR A 15 25.92 45.42 23.08
CA THR A 15 25.61 44.55 24.22
C THR A 15 24.88 45.33 25.31
N SER A 16 23.94 44.69 26.01
CA SER A 16 23.67 45.04 27.41
C SER A 16 23.25 43.78 28.18
N SER A 17 24.01 43.50 29.23
CA SER A 17 23.79 42.52 30.27
C SER A 17 23.23 43.23 31.50
N SER A 18 22.24 42.64 32.18
CA SER A 18 21.96 42.97 33.58
C SER A 18 21.49 41.71 34.35
N THR A 19 22.42 41.26 35.19
CA THR A 19 22.32 40.69 36.56
C THR A 19 20.96 40.26 37.14
N SER A 20 20.91 38.95 37.47
CA SER A 20 20.56 38.31 38.75
C SER A 20 19.41 38.82 39.62
N SER A 21 18.47 37.92 39.96
CA SER A 21 18.13 37.66 41.37
C SER A 21 17.56 36.25 41.57
N SER A 22 18.03 35.62 42.63
CA SER A 22 17.64 34.34 43.20
C SER A 22 16.39 34.48 44.09
N ALA A 23 15.46 33.52 44.05
CA ALA A 23 14.59 33.23 45.18
C ALA A 23 14.12 31.77 45.17
N GLN A 24 14.40 31.10 46.29
CA GLN A 24 14.00 29.74 46.65
C GLN A 24 12.51 29.62 46.97
N ALA A 25 12.03 28.38 46.92
CA ALA A 25 10.69 27.88 47.24
C ALA A 25 10.20 28.21 48.68
N PRO A 26 8.94 27.85 48.99
CA PRO A 26 8.80 26.69 49.88
C PRO A 26 7.67 25.72 49.51
N ALA A 27 7.93 24.44 49.77
CA ALA A 27 6.93 23.40 49.96
C ALA A 27 6.40 23.41 51.41
N PRO A 28 5.24 22.80 51.68
CA PRO A 28 4.96 22.21 52.98
C PRO A 28 4.68 20.71 52.87
N SER A 29 5.63 19.92 53.37
CA SER A 29 5.56 18.96 54.50
C SER A 29 4.40 17.94 54.69
N PRO A 30 4.69 16.83 55.40
CA PRO A 30 4.10 15.50 55.18
C PRO A 30 3.07 15.10 56.25
N PHE A 31 2.28 14.05 55.96
CA PHE A 31 1.53 13.32 56.98
C PHE A 31 2.01 11.86 57.07
N LEU A 32 2.57 11.53 58.23
CA LEU A 32 2.82 10.17 58.72
C LEU A 32 1.56 9.63 59.40
N GLY A 33 1.23 8.35 59.15
CA GLY A 33 0.13 7.65 59.81
C GLY A 33 0.30 6.12 59.80
N LYS A 34 1.13 5.66 60.74
CA LYS A 34 1.36 4.30 61.29
C LYS A 34 0.45 3.10 60.88
N SER A 35 1.14 2.02 60.48
CA SER A 35 1.07 0.61 60.92
C SER A 35 -0.26 -0.05 61.33
N GLY A 36 -0.58 -1.18 60.70
CA GLY A 36 -1.47 -2.22 61.22
C GLY A 36 -1.33 -3.55 60.45
N GLN A 37 -0.79 -4.56 61.11
CA GLN A 37 -0.54 -5.91 60.58
C GLN A 37 -1.79 -6.83 60.64
N ARG A 38 -1.90 -7.69 59.63
CA ARG A 38 -2.43 -9.09 59.61
C ARG A 38 -3.93 -9.36 59.77
N ARG A 39 -4.49 -10.01 58.74
CA ARG A 39 -5.14 -11.36 58.65
C ARG A 39 -5.99 -11.32 57.35
N GLY A 40 -5.88 -12.19 56.35
CA GLY A 40 -5.68 -13.64 56.36
C GLY A 40 -7.05 -14.34 56.30
N GLY A 41 -7.69 -14.37 55.13
CA GLY A 41 -8.95 -15.08 54.84
C GLY A 41 -9.42 -14.87 53.39
N PRO A 42 -9.91 -15.90 52.68
CA PRO A 42 -10.02 -15.87 51.22
C PRO A 42 -11.30 -15.15 50.79
N VAL A 43 -11.18 -14.25 49.81
CA VAL A 43 -12.35 -13.67 49.13
C VAL A 43 -12.43 -14.27 47.74
N SER A 44 -13.51 -15.03 47.55
CA SER A 44 -13.99 -15.58 46.29
C SER A 44 -14.05 -14.49 45.21
N LEU A 45 -13.30 -14.68 44.11
CA LEU A 45 -13.47 -13.89 42.89
C LEU A 45 -14.62 -14.49 42.09
N ALA A 46 -15.77 -13.84 42.17
CA ALA A 46 -16.84 -14.02 41.20
C ALA A 46 -16.33 -13.63 39.81
N ALA A 47 -16.42 -14.56 38.88
CA ALA A 47 -16.09 -14.38 37.48
C ALA A 47 -17.00 -13.32 36.85
N ALA A 48 -16.43 -12.20 36.44
CA ALA A 48 -17.07 -11.31 35.47
C ALA A 48 -16.86 -11.91 34.07
N ALA A 49 -17.97 -12.21 33.40
CA ALA A 49 -18.00 -12.79 32.07
C ALA A 49 -17.38 -11.82 31.04
N SER A 50 -16.31 -12.26 30.38
CA SER A 50 -15.84 -11.64 29.13
C SER A 50 -16.83 -11.90 28.00
N PRO A 51 -17.09 -10.93 27.10
CA PRO A 51 -17.86 -11.20 25.89
C PRO A 51 -17.04 -12.13 24.98
N ALA A 52 -17.75 -13.08 24.37
CA ALA A 52 -17.20 -14.17 23.57
C ALA A 52 -16.28 -13.68 22.43
N PRO A 53 -15.20 -14.42 22.10
CA PRO A 53 -14.43 -14.13 20.91
C PRO A 53 -15.31 -14.36 19.67
N HIS A 54 -15.29 -13.40 18.75
CA HIS A 54 -15.87 -13.56 17.43
C HIS A 54 -15.43 -14.90 16.83
N ARG A 55 -16.42 -15.69 16.40
CA ARG A 55 -16.25 -16.98 15.72
C ARG A 55 -15.12 -16.86 14.70
N GLY A 56 -14.07 -17.66 14.91
CA GLY A 56 -12.97 -17.79 13.97
C GLY A 56 -13.51 -18.03 12.58
N VAL A 57 -13.09 -17.20 11.64
CA VAL A 57 -13.16 -17.53 10.22
C VAL A 57 -12.37 -18.81 10.07
N ALA A 58 -13.09 -19.91 9.81
CA ALA A 58 -12.48 -21.20 9.57
C ALA A 58 -11.39 -21.01 8.52
N ARG A 59 -10.15 -21.42 8.85
CA ARG A 59 -9.11 -21.63 7.85
C ARG A 59 -9.71 -22.58 6.81
N ARG A 60 -10.14 -22.04 5.67
CA ARG A 60 -10.37 -22.86 4.48
C ARG A 60 -9.02 -23.51 4.21
N SER A 61 -8.93 -24.80 4.50
CA SER A 61 -7.89 -25.65 3.95
C SER A 61 -7.85 -25.36 2.45
N VAL A 62 -6.69 -24.94 1.96
CA VAL A 62 -6.42 -24.90 0.53
C VAL A 62 -6.58 -26.35 0.08
N MET A 63 -7.75 -26.70 -0.45
CA MET A 63 -7.88 -27.92 -1.24
C MET A 63 -6.89 -27.73 -2.37
N ALA A 64 -5.96 -28.69 -2.53
CA ALA A 64 -5.14 -28.76 -3.72
C ALA A 64 -6.09 -28.70 -4.92
N ALA A 65 -6.04 -27.60 -5.66
CA ALA A 65 -6.84 -27.42 -6.85
C ALA A 65 -6.50 -28.58 -7.78
N ALA A 66 -7.53 -29.28 -8.28
CA ALA A 66 -7.40 -30.10 -9.46
C ALA A 66 -6.65 -29.27 -10.51
N GLY A 67 -5.59 -29.84 -11.11
CA GLY A 67 -4.60 -29.09 -11.88
C GLY A 67 -5.23 -28.07 -12.81
N ALA A 68 -4.96 -26.78 -12.56
CA ALA A 68 -5.43 -25.70 -13.42
C ALA A 68 -4.99 -25.99 -14.86
N ALA A 69 -5.87 -25.73 -15.82
CA ALA A 69 -5.52 -25.89 -17.23
C ALA A 69 -4.27 -25.03 -17.52
N PRO A 70 -3.32 -25.53 -18.35
CA PRO A 70 -2.15 -24.75 -18.73
C PRO A 70 -2.58 -23.44 -19.40
N ALA A 71 -1.84 -22.36 -19.15
CA ALA A 71 -2.10 -21.07 -19.78
C ALA A 71 -2.11 -21.18 -21.31
N ALA A 72 -3.16 -20.68 -21.95
CA ALA A 72 -3.25 -20.63 -23.40
C ALA A 72 -2.55 -19.37 -23.94
N LYS A 73 -1.82 -19.50 -25.05
CA LYS A 73 -1.36 -18.30 -25.75
C LYS A 73 -2.57 -17.59 -26.36
N LEU A 74 -2.63 -16.26 -26.26
CA LEU A 74 -3.69 -15.49 -26.91
C LEU A 74 -3.52 -15.61 -28.43
N GLU A 75 -4.55 -16.12 -29.11
CA GLU A 75 -4.58 -16.26 -30.58
C GLU A 75 -5.67 -15.38 -31.21
N ASP A 76 -6.78 -15.17 -30.50
CA ASP A 76 -7.91 -14.34 -30.94
C ASP A 76 -8.24 -13.30 -29.86
N ALA A 77 -7.73 -12.09 -30.04
CA ALA A 77 -7.99 -10.99 -29.12
C ALA A 77 -9.44 -10.50 -29.22
N ASP A 78 -10.08 -10.57 -30.39
CA ASP A 78 -11.47 -10.13 -30.57
C ASP A 78 -12.42 -10.99 -29.73
N ALA A 79 -12.22 -12.31 -29.71
CA ALA A 79 -12.99 -13.20 -28.84
C ALA A 79 -12.83 -12.87 -27.34
N LEU A 80 -11.61 -12.57 -26.88
CA LEU A 80 -11.39 -12.16 -25.49
C LEU A 80 -12.09 -10.83 -25.21
N ILE A 81 -11.91 -9.83 -26.08
CA ILE A 81 -12.53 -8.51 -25.96
C ILE A 81 -14.05 -8.64 -25.87
N ASP A 82 -14.67 -9.43 -26.75
CA ASP A 82 -16.12 -9.59 -26.81
C ASP A 82 -16.68 -10.36 -25.59
N SER A 83 -15.85 -11.18 -24.94
CA SER A 83 -16.25 -11.96 -23.76
C SER A 83 -16.32 -11.17 -22.45
N VAL A 84 -15.83 -9.93 -22.41
CA VAL A 84 -15.79 -9.09 -21.21
C VAL A 84 -16.29 -7.67 -21.48
N GLU A 85 -16.70 -6.98 -20.43
CA GLU A 85 -17.12 -5.57 -20.50
C GLU A 85 -16.06 -4.62 -19.94
N THR A 86 -15.22 -5.11 -19.02
CA THR A 86 -14.21 -4.32 -18.32
C THR A 86 -12.85 -4.98 -18.39
N PHE A 87 -11.82 -4.17 -18.66
CA PHE A 87 -10.43 -4.56 -18.48
C PHE A 87 -9.86 -3.82 -17.27
N ILE A 88 -9.21 -4.59 -16.39
CA ILE A 88 -8.37 -4.05 -15.33
C ILE A 88 -6.92 -4.27 -15.75
N PHE A 89 -6.14 -3.21 -15.80
CA PHE A 89 -4.72 -3.27 -16.12
C PHE A 89 -3.89 -3.02 -14.87
N ASP A 90 -2.88 -3.85 -14.62
CA ASP A 90 -1.70 -3.34 -13.91
C ASP A 90 -1.04 -2.21 -14.70
N CYS A 91 -0.16 -1.43 -14.06
CA CYS A 91 0.52 -0.31 -14.68
C CYS A 91 2.00 -0.59 -14.98
N ASP A 92 2.77 -1.03 -13.99
CA ASP A 92 4.23 -1.15 -14.07
C ASP A 92 4.57 -2.49 -14.72
N GLY A 93 5.08 -2.49 -15.96
CA GLY A 93 5.30 -3.70 -16.75
C GLY A 93 4.18 -4.01 -17.75
N VAL A 94 3.07 -3.28 -17.70
CA VAL A 94 1.90 -3.43 -18.59
C VAL A 94 1.62 -2.16 -19.41
N ILE A 95 1.57 -1.00 -18.77
CA ILE A 95 1.36 0.31 -19.41
C ILE A 95 2.70 1.01 -19.63
N TRP A 96 3.62 0.91 -18.66
CA TRP A 96 4.93 1.57 -18.72
C TRP A 96 6.03 0.77 -18.04
N LYS A 97 7.28 1.10 -18.36
CA LYS A 97 8.48 0.74 -17.57
C LYS A 97 9.17 2.02 -17.11
N GLY A 98 9.14 2.28 -15.80
CA GLY A 98 9.58 3.57 -15.26
C GLY A 98 8.75 4.71 -15.85
N ASP A 99 9.39 5.59 -16.61
CA ASP A 99 8.77 6.78 -17.23
C ASP A 99 8.59 6.64 -18.75
N LYS A 100 8.69 5.42 -19.30
CA LYS A 100 8.44 5.15 -20.72
C LYS A 100 7.24 4.25 -20.90
N LEU A 101 6.35 4.61 -21.82
CA LEU A 101 5.26 3.72 -22.24
C LEU A 101 5.82 2.45 -22.89
N ILE A 102 5.08 1.36 -22.72
CA ILE A 102 5.28 0.16 -23.52
C ILE A 102 4.69 0.42 -24.91
N ASP A 103 5.35 -0.13 -25.94
CA ASP A 103 4.97 0.11 -27.33
C ASP A 103 3.53 -0.31 -27.61
N GLY A 104 2.77 0.55 -28.31
CA GLY A 104 1.39 0.31 -28.73
C GLY A 104 0.32 0.44 -27.62
N VAL A 105 0.70 0.91 -26.43
CA VAL A 105 -0.25 1.13 -25.32
C VAL A 105 -1.36 2.12 -25.69
N PRO A 106 -1.08 3.35 -26.17
CA PRO A 106 -2.14 4.31 -26.51
C PRO A 106 -3.16 3.73 -27.49
N GLU A 107 -2.68 3.12 -28.58
CA GLU A 107 -3.51 2.55 -29.64
C GLU A 107 -4.37 1.40 -29.13
N THR A 108 -3.84 0.60 -28.20
CA THR A 108 -4.59 -0.51 -27.58
C THR A 108 -5.71 0.01 -26.69
N LEU A 109 -5.44 1.01 -25.84
CA LEU A 109 -6.46 1.57 -24.96
C LEU A 109 -7.57 2.25 -25.79
N ASP A 110 -7.21 2.95 -26.86
CA ASP A 110 -8.17 3.55 -27.80
C ASP A 110 -9.00 2.50 -28.53
N LEU A 111 -8.41 1.39 -28.97
CA LEU A 111 -9.13 0.26 -29.55
C LEU A 111 -10.19 -0.27 -28.56
N LEU A 112 -9.80 -0.55 -27.32
CA LEU A 112 -10.71 -1.10 -26.31
C LEU A 112 -11.85 -0.12 -25.99
N ARG A 113 -11.54 1.17 -25.84
CA ARG A 113 -12.55 2.22 -25.65
C ARG A 113 -13.48 2.34 -26.85
N SER A 114 -12.97 2.26 -28.08
CA SER A 114 -13.79 2.30 -29.31
C SER A 114 -14.77 1.12 -29.41
N LYS A 115 -14.43 -0.02 -28.80
CA LYS A 115 -15.30 -1.19 -28.64
C LYS A 115 -16.21 -1.12 -27.40
N GLY A 116 -16.30 0.04 -26.77
CA GLY A 116 -17.17 0.30 -25.61
C GLY A 116 -16.71 -0.37 -24.32
N LYS A 117 -15.44 -0.77 -24.22
CA LYS A 117 -14.91 -1.42 -23.00
C LYS A 117 -14.55 -0.39 -21.96
N ARG A 118 -14.87 -0.69 -20.70
CA ARG A 118 -14.43 0.09 -19.54
C ARG A 118 -12.99 -0.28 -19.21
N LEU A 119 -12.16 0.72 -18.96
CA LEU A 119 -10.76 0.52 -18.56
C LEU A 119 -10.59 0.98 -17.11
N VAL A 120 -9.82 0.20 -16.35
CA VAL A 120 -9.47 0.50 -14.96
C VAL A 120 -8.00 0.18 -14.78
N PHE A 121 -7.26 1.03 -14.08
CA PHE A 121 -5.83 0.90 -13.85
C PHE A 121 -5.57 0.65 -12.36
N VAL A 122 -5.08 -0.54 -12.02
CA VAL A 122 -4.84 -0.99 -10.64
C VAL A 122 -3.36 -1.20 -10.41
N THR A 123 -2.73 -0.38 -9.56
CA THR A 123 -1.29 -0.48 -9.26
C THR A 123 -1.03 -0.78 -7.78
N ASN A 124 -0.09 -1.69 -7.52
CA ASN A 124 0.40 -1.93 -6.16
C ASN A 124 1.41 -0.88 -5.68
N ASN A 125 1.81 0.08 -6.52
CA ASN A 125 2.75 1.12 -6.14
C ASN A 125 2.06 2.23 -5.32
N SER A 126 2.44 2.34 -4.06
CA SER A 126 1.84 3.27 -3.08
C SER A 126 2.56 4.62 -3.01
N THR A 127 3.56 4.89 -3.87
CA THR A 127 4.38 6.10 -3.78
C THR A 127 3.64 7.38 -4.18
N LYS A 128 2.59 7.25 -4.99
CA LYS A 128 1.81 8.36 -5.53
C LYS A 128 0.32 8.18 -5.18
N SER A 129 -0.37 9.29 -4.98
CA SER A 129 -1.84 9.35 -4.93
C SER A 129 -2.43 9.12 -6.31
N ARG A 130 -3.73 8.83 -6.40
CA ARG A 130 -4.48 8.71 -7.66
C ARG A 130 -4.35 9.98 -8.50
N LYS A 131 -4.48 11.15 -7.88
CA LYS A 131 -4.24 12.44 -8.54
C LYS A 131 -2.83 12.57 -9.13
N GLN A 132 -1.81 12.08 -8.43
CA GLN A 132 -0.43 12.08 -8.95
C GLN A 132 -0.23 11.06 -10.08
N TYR A 133 -0.91 9.92 -10.03
CA TYR A 133 -0.93 8.98 -11.15
C TYR A 133 -1.66 9.54 -12.36
N GLY A 134 -2.78 10.24 -12.19
CA GLY A 134 -3.47 10.94 -13.28
C GLY A 134 -2.53 11.88 -14.03
N LYS A 135 -1.73 12.67 -13.30
CA LYS A 135 -0.68 13.51 -13.91
C LYS A 135 0.41 12.70 -14.64
N LYS A 136 0.75 11.51 -14.15
CA LYS A 136 1.70 10.62 -14.83
C LYS A 136 1.13 10.12 -16.15
N PHE A 137 -0.11 9.62 -16.16
CA PHE A 137 -0.81 9.24 -17.38
C PHE A 137 -0.84 10.40 -18.39
N GLU A 138 -1.22 11.60 -17.94
CA GLU A 138 -1.25 12.81 -18.77
C GLU A 138 0.13 13.14 -19.37
N THR A 139 1.19 13.09 -18.56
CA THR A 139 2.59 13.34 -19.01
C THR A 139 3.03 12.32 -20.07
N LEU A 140 2.51 11.09 -19.99
CA LEU A 140 2.77 10.04 -20.96
C LEU A 140 1.85 10.11 -22.19
N GLY A 141 0.98 11.13 -22.28
CA GLY A 141 0.08 11.31 -23.42
C GLY A 141 -1.18 10.46 -23.36
N LEU A 142 -1.52 9.89 -22.20
CA LEU A 142 -2.72 9.08 -21.99
C LEU A 142 -3.80 9.91 -21.28
N SER A 143 -5.00 9.93 -21.86
CA SER A 143 -6.18 10.51 -21.20
C SER A 143 -6.83 9.45 -20.32
N VAL A 144 -6.67 9.58 -19.00
CA VAL A 144 -7.23 8.69 -17.99
C VAL A 144 -7.85 9.51 -16.87
N ASP A 145 -9.11 9.24 -16.57
CA ASP A 145 -9.82 9.88 -15.47
C ASP A 145 -9.32 9.36 -14.13
N GLU A 146 -9.26 10.22 -13.11
CA GLU A 146 -8.83 9.82 -11.76
C GLU A 146 -9.69 8.67 -11.19
N GLU A 147 -10.94 8.58 -11.62
CA GLU A 147 -11.88 7.52 -11.25
C GLU A 147 -11.59 6.16 -11.88
N GLU A 148 -10.77 6.11 -12.93
CA GLU A 148 -10.27 4.88 -13.54
C GLU A 148 -9.03 4.35 -12.78
N ILE A 149 -8.44 5.13 -11.86
CA ILE A 149 -7.17 4.79 -11.20
C ILE A 149 -7.39 4.29 -9.77
N PHE A 150 -6.85 3.11 -9.49
CA PHE A 150 -6.92 2.41 -8.21
C PHE A 150 -5.52 2.03 -7.74
N ALA A 151 -4.88 2.96 -7.04
CA ALA A 151 -3.58 2.73 -6.44
C ALA A 151 -3.71 2.09 -5.05
N SER A 152 -2.73 1.28 -4.66
CA SER A 152 -2.66 0.71 -3.30
C SER A 152 -2.50 1.79 -2.21
N SER A 153 -2.03 2.99 -2.55
CA SER A 153 -2.04 4.18 -1.69
C SER A 153 -3.47 4.60 -1.31
N PHE A 154 -4.42 4.49 -2.25
CA PHE A 154 -5.84 4.72 -2.01
C PHE A 154 -6.50 3.56 -1.27
N ALA A 155 -6.11 2.32 -1.57
CA ALA A 155 -6.74 1.13 -1.01
C ALA A 155 -6.75 1.11 0.53
N ALA A 156 -5.68 1.60 1.18
CA ALA A 156 -5.64 1.70 2.65
C ALA A 156 -6.69 2.68 3.19
N ALA A 157 -6.82 3.85 2.57
CA ALA A 157 -7.81 4.85 2.96
C ALA A 157 -9.25 4.36 2.70
N ALA A 158 -9.49 3.74 1.55
CA ALA A 158 -10.77 3.14 1.21
C ALA A 158 -11.17 2.00 2.18
N TYR A 159 -10.20 1.17 2.59
CA TYR A 159 -10.42 0.11 3.57
C TYR A 159 -10.85 0.70 4.92
N LEU A 160 -10.13 1.71 5.42
CA LEU A 160 -10.49 2.40 6.66
C LEU A 160 -11.88 3.04 6.60
N GLN A 161 -12.28 3.61 5.46
CA GLN A 161 -13.66 4.09 5.26
C GLN A 161 -14.68 2.94 5.31
N SER A 162 -14.37 1.80 4.69
CA SER A 162 -15.31 0.66 4.60
C SER A 162 -15.63 0.01 5.95
N ILE A 163 -14.77 0.18 6.95
CA ILE A 163 -14.94 -0.36 8.30
C ILE A 163 -15.37 0.72 9.31
N ASP A 164 -15.77 1.90 8.85
CA ASP A 164 -16.11 3.05 9.68
C ASP A 164 -15.03 3.38 10.72
N PHE A 165 -13.76 3.42 10.27
CA PHE A 165 -12.62 3.66 11.16
C PHE A 165 -12.79 4.98 11.94
N PRO A 166 -12.57 4.99 13.27
CA PRO A 166 -12.85 6.16 14.10
C PRO A 166 -12.08 7.42 13.66
N LYS A 167 -12.79 8.53 13.49
CA LYS A 167 -12.23 9.79 12.97
C LYS A 167 -11.34 10.54 13.97
N ASP A 168 -11.45 10.21 15.25
CA ASP A 168 -10.59 10.67 16.33
C ASP A 168 -9.26 9.89 16.41
N LYS A 169 -9.16 8.74 15.73
CA LYS A 169 -7.93 7.96 15.66
C LYS A 169 -7.05 8.38 14.49
N LYS A 170 -5.74 8.21 14.70
CA LYS A 170 -4.70 8.54 13.74
C LYS A 170 -4.16 7.31 13.05
N VAL A 171 -3.59 7.52 11.87
CA VAL A 171 -2.89 6.50 11.08
C VAL A 171 -1.40 6.82 11.05
N TYR A 172 -0.58 5.91 11.59
CA TYR A 172 0.88 6.03 11.43
C TYR A 172 1.30 5.37 10.12
N VAL A 173 2.02 6.10 9.29
CA VAL A 173 2.41 5.64 7.95
C VAL A 173 3.91 5.34 7.90
N ILE A 174 4.23 4.12 7.49
CA ILE A 174 5.56 3.72 7.01
C ILE A 174 5.45 3.58 5.50
N GLY A 175 5.76 4.65 4.78
CA GLY A 175 5.41 4.79 3.37
C GLY A 175 5.64 6.20 2.86
N GLU A 176 5.36 6.42 1.57
CA GLU A 176 5.57 7.71 0.92
C GLU A 176 4.29 8.56 0.80
N GLU A 177 4.48 9.80 0.35
CA GLU A 177 3.50 10.88 0.16
C GLU A 177 2.15 10.43 -0.42
N GLY A 178 2.15 9.45 -1.34
CA GLY A 178 0.93 8.95 -1.96
C GLY A 178 -0.10 8.44 -0.95
N ILE A 179 0.34 7.68 0.06
CA ILE A 179 -0.53 7.15 1.11
C ILE A 179 -1.07 8.29 1.98
N LEU A 180 -0.21 9.25 2.34
CA LEU A 180 -0.57 10.37 3.21
C LEU A 180 -1.68 11.21 2.57
N LYS A 181 -1.53 11.54 1.29
CA LYS A 181 -2.53 12.33 0.54
C LYS A 181 -3.87 11.63 0.41
N GLU A 182 -3.88 10.32 0.18
CA GLU A 182 -5.15 9.57 0.10
C GLU A 182 -5.84 9.47 1.46
N LEU A 183 -5.08 9.35 2.57
CA LEU A 183 -5.63 9.40 3.92
C LEU A 183 -6.21 10.78 4.24
N GLU A 184 -5.53 11.86 3.88
CA GLU A 184 -6.00 13.23 4.04
C GLU A 184 -7.31 13.46 3.24
N LEU A 185 -7.35 13.04 1.97
CA LEU A 185 -8.55 13.14 1.12
C LEU A 185 -9.73 12.33 1.67
N ALA A 186 -9.45 11.20 2.34
CA ALA A 186 -10.47 10.41 3.03
C ALA A 186 -10.87 10.97 4.41
N GLY A 187 -10.25 12.08 4.84
CA GLY A 187 -10.51 12.75 6.11
C GLY A 187 -9.99 11.96 7.31
N PHE A 188 -8.82 11.33 7.20
CA PHE A 188 -8.13 10.69 8.32
C PHE A 188 -6.90 11.50 8.73
N GLN A 189 -6.70 11.62 10.05
CA GLN A 189 -5.47 12.17 10.58
C GLN A 189 -4.34 11.15 10.42
N HIS A 190 -3.15 11.63 10.04
CA HIS A 190 -1.98 10.77 9.88
C HIS A 190 -0.71 11.41 10.42
N LEU A 191 0.30 10.57 10.64
CA LEU A 191 1.66 10.95 11.02
C LEU A 191 2.66 9.94 10.44
N GLY A 192 3.94 10.25 10.52
CA GLY A 192 4.99 9.43 9.91
C GLY A 192 5.24 9.83 8.45
N GLY A 193 5.55 8.85 7.60
CA GLY A 193 5.89 9.07 6.20
C GLY A 193 7.32 9.58 6.00
N PRO A 194 7.61 10.28 4.89
CA PRO A 194 8.98 10.74 4.57
C PRO A 194 9.61 11.66 5.62
N THR A 195 8.82 12.43 6.37
CA THR A 195 9.31 13.34 7.41
C THR A 195 10.05 12.63 8.54
N ASP A 196 9.78 11.34 8.72
CA ASP A 196 10.42 10.51 9.74
C ASP A 196 11.70 9.82 9.21
N GLY A 197 12.11 10.11 7.97
CA GLY A 197 13.22 9.47 7.28
C GLY A 197 14.59 9.63 7.93
N ASP A 198 14.83 10.78 8.57
CA ASP A 198 16.10 11.08 9.22
C ASP A 198 16.08 10.86 10.74
N LYS A 199 14.94 10.45 11.29
CA LYS A 199 14.80 10.21 12.74
C LYS A 199 15.63 9.00 13.17
N LYS A 200 16.23 9.12 14.35
CA LYS A 200 17.06 8.07 14.98
C LYS A 200 16.58 7.80 16.39
N ILE A 201 16.84 6.60 16.86
CA ILE A 201 16.54 6.19 18.24
C ILE A 201 17.83 6.28 19.06
N GLU A 202 17.71 6.82 20.27
CA GLU A 202 18.79 6.78 21.25
C GLU A 202 18.82 5.40 21.93
N LEU A 203 19.95 4.71 21.87
CA LEU A 203 20.12 3.39 22.48
C LEU A 203 20.97 3.52 23.74
N LYS A 204 20.33 3.82 24.87
CA LYS A 204 20.95 3.85 26.20
C LYS A 204 20.07 3.12 27.23
N PRO A 205 20.67 2.59 28.32
CA PRO A 205 19.90 1.98 29.40
C PRO A 205 18.80 2.92 29.93
N GLY A 206 17.58 2.41 30.04
CA GLY A 206 16.43 3.17 30.54
C GLY A 206 15.80 4.15 29.54
N PHE A 207 16.31 4.26 28.31
CA PHE A 207 15.61 5.02 27.27
C PHE A 207 14.26 4.35 26.95
N TYR A 208 13.20 5.15 26.97
CA TYR A 208 11.85 4.74 26.63
C TYR A 208 11.37 5.57 25.45
N MET A 209 11.01 4.91 24.36
CA MET A 209 10.47 5.57 23.18
C MET A 209 8.97 5.74 23.33
N GLU A 210 8.53 6.99 23.48
CA GLU A 210 7.11 7.32 23.47
C GLU A 210 6.52 7.18 22.06
N HIS A 211 5.25 6.79 22.01
CA HIS A 211 4.44 6.78 20.81
C HIS A 211 3.03 7.29 21.10
N ASP A 212 2.40 7.84 20.07
CA ASP A 212 1.06 8.39 20.15
C ASP A 212 0.01 7.27 20.38
N LYS A 213 -0.70 7.35 21.52
CA LYS A 213 -1.71 6.36 21.93
C LYS A 213 -3.04 6.49 21.17
N ASP A 214 -3.21 7.57 20.39
CA ASP A 214 -4.35 7.75 19.50
C ASP A 214 -4.13 7.13 18.11
N VAL A 215 -2.97 6.52 17.86
CA VAL A 215 -2.76 5.72 16.65
C VAL A 215 -3.62 4.45 16.73
N GLY A 216 -4.61 4.36 15.85
CA GLY A 216 -5.49 3.19 15.71
C GLY A 216 -5.16 2.31 14.51
N ALA A 217 -4.26 2.75 13.62
CA ALA A 217 -3.78 1.94 12.51
C ALA A 217 -2.34 2.29 12.14
N VAL A 218 -1.57 1.27 11.76
CA VAL A 218 -0.27 1.41 11.10
C VAL A 218 -0.41 0.91 9.67
N VAL A 219 -0.18 1.80 8.71
CA VAL A 219 -0.15 1.48 7.28
C VAL A 219 1.29 1.38 6.82
N VAL A 220 1.66 0.24 6.23
CA VAL A 220 3.00 -0.05 5.72
C VAL A 220 2.94 -0.26 4.22
N GLY A 221 3.70 0.55 3.48
CA GLY A 221 3.90 0.41 2.05
C GLY A 221 5.37 0.53 1.68
N PHE A 222 5.63 0.74 0.39
CA PHE A 222 6.99 1.02 -0.07
C PHE A 222 7.45 2.39 0.43
N ASP A 223 8.67 2.44 1.00
CA ASP A 223 9.24 3.62 1.65
C ASP A 223 10.76 3.70 1.39
N ARG A 224 11.21 4.66 0.57
CA ARG A 224 12.65 4.92 0.38
C ARG A 224 13.33 5.55 1.60
N TYR A 225 12.55 6.08 2.53
CA TYR A 225 12.99 6.68 3.78
C TYR A 225 12.80 5.71 4.95
N PHE A 226 12.75 4.40 4.67
CA PHE A 226 12.58 3.37 5.67
C PHE A 226 13.80 3.31 6.61
N ASN A 227 13.55 3.30 7.91
CA ASN A 227 14.60 3.27 8.92
C ASN A 227 14.14 2.52 10.18
N TYR A 228 15.08 2.29 11.10
CA TYR A 228 14.81 1.60 12.36
C TYR A 228 13.82 2.36 13.26
N TYR A 229 13.83 3.70 13.24
CA TYR A 229 12.88 4.53 14.00
C TYR A 229 11.44 4.19 13.62
N LYS A 230 11.15 4.13 12.32
CA LYS A 230 9.82 3.85 11.82
C LYS A 230 9.34 2.45 12.18
N VAL A 231 10.21 1.45 12.07
CA VAL A 231 9.90 0.06 12.47
C VAL A 231 9.55 -0.01 13.95
N GLN A 232 10.35 0.61 14.81
CA GLN A 232 10.10 0.61 16.24
C GLN A 232 8.80 1.36 16.58
N TYR A 233 8.57 2.55 16.02
CA TYR A 233 7.35 3.33 16.27
C TYR A 233 6.10 2.54 15.86
N GLY A 234 6.10 1.95 14.66
CA GLY A 234 5.01 1.10 14.18
C GLY A 234 4.81 -0.14 15.06
N THR A 235 5.90 -0.77 15.51
CA THR A 235 5.86 -1.92 16.44
C THR A 235 5.18 -1.56 17.75
N LEU A 236 5.54 -0.42 18.34
CA LEU A 236 4.96 0.05 19.59
C LEU A 236 3.47 0.36 19.43
N CYS A 237 3.08 1.04 18.34
CA CYS A 237 1.67 1.29 18.04
C CYS A 237 0.87 -0.02 17.96
N ILE A 238 1.34 -0.99 17.17
CA ILE A 238 0.65 -2.27 16.96
C ILE A 238 0.55 -3.10 18.26
N ARG A 239 1.60 -3.09 19.10
CA ARG A 239 1.66 -3.95 20.29
C ARG A 239 1.00 -3.34 21.51
N GLU A 240 1.03 -2.02 21.65
CA GLU A 240 0.62 -1.34 22.89
C GLU A 240 -0.69 -0.56 22.77
N ASN A 241 -1.10 -0.14 21.56
CA ASN A 241 -2.39 0.53 21.39
C ASN A 241 -3.50 -0.51 21.17
N PRO A 242 -4.52 -0.59 22.05
CA PRO A 242 -5.58 -1.59 21.92
C PRO A 242 -6.32 -1.50 20.59
N GLY A 243 -6.40 -2.61 19.87
CA GLY A 243 -7.10 -2.69 18.58
C GLY A 243 -6.41 -1.99 17.41
N CYS A 244 -5.13 -1.59 17.56
CA CYS A 244 -4.39 -0.96 16.47
C CYS A 244 -4.27 -1.92 15.28
N LEU A 245 -4.75 -1.48 14.12
CA LEU A 245 -4.68 -2.26 12.88
C LEU A 245 -3.26 -2.26 12.33
N PHE A 246 -2.84 -3.39 11.77
CA PHE A 246 -1.64 -3.49 10.93
C PHE A 246 -2.08 -3.72 9.49
N ILE A 247 -1.90 -2.72 8.63
CA ILE A 247 -2.33 -2.73 7.23
C ILE A 247 -1.10 -2.65 6.33
N ALA A 248 -1.04 -3.51 5.32
CA ALA A 248 -0.03 -3.48 4.27
C ALA A 248 -0.66 -3.06 2.94
N THR A 249 -0.06 -2.08 2.25
CA THR A 249 -0.57 -1.66 0.93
C THR A 249 -0.37 -2.76 -0.12
N ASN A 250 0.70 -3.54 -0.03
CA ASN A 250 0.97 -4.75 -0.81
C ASN A 250 2.07 -5.57 -0.10
N ARG A 251 2.39 -6.77 -0.62
CA ARG A 251 3.48 -7.61 -0.11
C ARG A 251 4.51 -7.96 -1.18
N ASP A 252 4.60 -7.15 -2.23
CA ASP A 252 5.46 -7.43 -3.37
C ASP A 252 6.90 -7.50 -2.90
N ALA A 253 7.57 -8.63 -3.14
CA ALA A 253 8.93 -8.86 -2.67
C ALA A 253 9.94 -7.96 -3.37
N VAL A 254 9.69 -7.68 -4.65
CA VAL A 254 10.50 -6.83 -5.52
C VAL A 254 9.65 -5.86 -6.32
N THR A 255 10.26 -4.76 -6.75
CA THR A 255 9.67 -3.70 -7.57
C THR A 255 10.68 -3.17 -8.60
N HIS A 256 10.18 -2.51 -9.65
CA HIS A 256 10.97 -1.93 -10.73
C HIS A 256 10.99 -0.41 -10.64
N LEU A 257 11.93 0.14 -9.84
CA LEU A 257 12.11 1.59 -9.72
C LEU A 257 12.87 2.21 -10.90
N THR A 258 13.66 1.38 -11.58
CA THR A 258 14.41 1.72 -12.79
C THR A 258 14.24 0.59 -13.80
N ASP A 259 14.65 0.84 -15.05
CA ASP A 259 14.66 -0.15 -16.13
C ASP A 259 15.85 -1.13 -16.05
N ALA A 260 16.80 -0.90 -15.12
CA ALA A 260 18.06 -1.63 -15.08
C ALA A 260 18.05 -2.90 -14.20
N GLN A 261 17.27 -2.90 -13.10
CA GLN A 261 17.23 -4.03 -12.18
C GLN A 261 16.01 -4.01 -11.26
N GLU A 262 15.77 -5.13 -10.60
CA GLU A 262 14.83 -5.24 -9.49
C GLU A 262 15.39 -4.62 -8.20
N TRP A 263 14.48 -4.10 -7.39
CA TRP A 263 14.74 -3.53 -6.07
C TRP A 263 13.82 -4.15 -5.03
N ALA A 264 14.20 -4.11 -3.76
CA ALA A 264 13.34 -4.55 -2.66
C ALA A 264 11.98 -3.83 -2.71
N GLY A 265 10.89 -4.61 -2.71
CA GLY A 265 9.52 -4.09 -2.77
C GLY A 265 8.93 -3.82 -1.39
N GLY A 266 7.68 -3.36 -1.35
CA GLY A 266 6.96 -3.06 -0.09
C GLY A 266 6.88 -4.25 0.87
N GLY A 267 6.90 -5.48 0.34
CA GLY A 267 6.94 -6.71 1.12
C GLY A 267 8.15 -6.81 2.05
N SER A 268 9.30 -6.22 1.70
CA SER A 268 10.48 -6.18 2.57
C SER A 268 10.24 -5.30 3.81
N MET A 269 9.63 -4.13 3.64
CA MET A 269 9.28 -3.22 4.75
C MET A 269 8.21 -3.82 5.64
N VAL A 270 7.19 -4.44 5.04
CA VAL A 270 6.15 -5.19 5.75
C VAL A 270 6.77 -6.34 6.56
N GLY A 271 7.72 -7.07 5.99
CA GLY A 271 8.43 -8.17 6.64
C GLY A 271 9.17 -7.74 7.92
N ALA A 272 9.76 -6.55 7.95
CA ALA A 272 10.43 -6.02 9.14
C ALA A 272 9.45 -5.71 10.29
N VAL A 273 8.28 -5.15 9.98
CA VAL A 273 7.22 -4.88 10.98
C VAL A 273 6.55 -6.18 11.44
N LEU A 274 6.29 -7.12 10.52
CA LEU A 274 5.80 -8.46 10.86
C LEU A 274 6.80 -9.18 11.77
N GLY A 275 8.10 -9.10 11.47
CA GLY A 275 9.15 -9.78 12.24
C GLY A 275 9.22 -9.35 13.71
N SER A 276 8.92 -8.07 13.99
CA SER A 276 8.97 -7.45 15.32
C SER A 276 7.65 -7.52 16.09
N THR A 277 6.52 -7.52 15.38
CA THR A 277 5.18 -7.61 15.98
C THR A 277 4.68 -9.06 16.10
N LYS A 278 5.16 -9.97 15.23
CA LYS A 278 4.64 -11.33 15.01
C LYS A 278 3.15 -11.37 14.62
N GLN A 279 2.62 -10.26 14.10
CA GLN A 279 1.26 -10.16 13.60
C GLN A 279 1.26 -10.11 12.08
N GLU A 280 0.34 -10.83 11.44
CA GLU A 280 0.14 -10.72 9.99
C GLU A 280 -0.62 -9.43 9.66
N PRO A 281 -0.20 -8.67 8.64
CA PRO A 281 -0.94 -7.50 8.21
C PRO A 281 -2.21 -7.89 7.46
N LEU A 282 -3.20 -7.01 7.51
CA LEU A 282 -4.27 -6.97 6.54
C LEU A 282 -3.73 -6.36 5.24
N VAL A 283 -3.76 -7.10 4.14
CA VAL A 283 -3.27 -6.64 2.83
C VAL A 283 -4.43 -6.05 2.04
N VAL A 284 -4.30 -4.79 1.61
CA VAL A 284 -5.35 -4.08 0.84
C VAL A 284 -5.10 -4.06 -0.67
N GLY A 285 -3.84 -4.20 -1.10
CA GLY A 285 -3.47 -4.33 -2.51
C GLY A 285 -3.55 -5.76 -3.04
N LYS A 286 -3.22 -5.92 -4.32
CA LYS A 286 -3.17 -7.24 -4.99
C LYS A 286 -2.20 -8.17 -4.22
N PRO A 287 -2.54 -9.46 -4.01
CA PRO A 287 -3.67 -10.21 -4.57
C PRO A 287 -4.98 -10.20 -3.76
N SER A 288 -5.13 -9.30 -2.77
CA SER A 288 -6.38 -9.12 -2.03
C SER A 288 -7.51 -8.66 -2.95
N THR A 289 -8.71 -9.23 -2.82
CA THR A 289 -9.87 -8.87 -3.67
C THR A 289 -10.54 -7.56 -3.26
N PHE A 290 -10.08 -6.91 -2.19
CA PHE A 290 -10.71 -5.69 -1.67
C PHE A 290 -10.97 -4.63 -2.76
N MET A 291 -9.98 -4.34 -3.60
CA MET A 291 -10.14 -3.39 -4.71
C MET A 291 -11.09 -3.92 -5.79
N MET A 292 -11.07 -5.23 -6.07
CA MET A 292 -12.00 -5.86 -7.03
C MET A 292 -13.45 -5.72 -6.56
N ASP A 293 -13.71 -6.02 -5.29
CA ASP A 293 -15.04 -5.94 -4.68
C ASP A 293 -15.54 -4.48 -4.67
N TYR A 294 -14.64 -3.53 -4.38
CA TYR A 294 -14.92 -2.10 -4.47
C TYR A 294 -15.29 -1.69 -5.91
N LEU A 295 -14.52 -2.14 -6.90
CA LEU A 295 -14.75 -1.86 -8.32
C LEU A 295 -16.08 -2.43 -8.83
N ALA A 296 -16.33 -3.71 -8.54
CA ALA A 296 -17.55 -4.40 -8.91
C ALA A 296 -18.78 -3.67 -8.34
N LYS A 297 -18.72 -3.27 -7.06
CA LYS A 297 -19.80 -2.50 -6.41
C LYS A 297 -19.94 -1.10 -7.00
N LYS A 298 -18.84 -0.37 -7.24
CA LYS A 298 -18.86 0.99 -7.78
C LYS A 298 -19.48 1.03 -9.18
N PHE A 299 -19.14 0.07 -10.03
CA PHE A 299 -19.56 0.06 -11.43
C PHE A 299 -20.76 -0.83 -11.72
N GLY A 300 -21.25 -1.61 -10.76
CA GLY A 300 -22.37 -2.52 -10.93
C GLY A 300 -22.08 -3.67 -11.91
N ILE A 301 -20.83 -4.14 -11.95
CA ILE A 301 -20.36 -5.19 -12.88
C ILE A 301 -20.12 -6.51 -12.15
N THR A 302 -20.37 -7.63 -12.82
CA THR A 302 -20.03 -8.96 -12.29
C THR A 302 -18.58 -9.27 -12.60
N THR A 303 -17.85 -9.91 -11.67
CA THR A 303 -16.42 -10.20 -11.86
C THR A 303 -16.13 -11.13 -13.05
N SER A 304 -17.09 -11.97 -13.45
CA SER A 304 -16.99 -12.80 -14.67
C SER A 304 -16.95 -12.00 -15.97
N GLN A 305 -17.35 -10.72 -15.95
CA GLN A 305 -17.31 -9.79 -17.09
C GLN A 305 -16.03 -8.92 -17.07
N ILE A 306 -15.06 -9.26 -16.21
CA ILE A 306 -13.80 -8.55 -16.05
C ILE A 306 -12.65 -9.42 -16.57
N CYS A 307 -11.72 -8.80 -17.30
CA CYS A 307 -10.41 -9.37 -17.57
C CYS A 307 -9.34 -8.59 -16.80
N MET A 308 -8.60 -9.27 -15.93
CA MET A 308 -7.40 -8.74 -15.28
C MET A 308 -6.18 -8.98 -16.18
N VAL A 309 -5.53 -7.90 -16.59
CA VAL A 309 -4.31 -7.88 -17.40
C VAL A 309 -3.15 -7.47 -16.52
N GLY A 310 -2.15 -8.32 -16.39
CA GLY A 310 -1.01 -8.09 -15.50
C GLY A 310 0.26 -8.75 -15.98
N ASP A 311 1.39 -8.40 -15.39
CA ASP A 311 2.71 -8.94 -15.74
C ASP A 311 3.23 -9.92 -14.69
N ARG A 312 2.51 -10.08 -13.56
CA ARG A 312 2.99 -10.85 -12.41
C ARG A 312 1.99 -11.91 -11.94
N LEU A 313 2.46 -13.15 -11.84
CA LEU A 313 1.64 -14.32 -11.46
C LEU A 313 1.06 -14.21 -10.03
N ASP A 314 1.92 -13.97 -9.04
CA ASP A 314 1.58 -14.01 -7.61
C ASP A 314 0.80 -12.79 -7.11
N THR A 315 0.61 -11.79 -7.96
CA THR A 315 -0.15 -10.58 -7.63
C THR A 315 -1.30 -10.38 -8.61
N ASP A 316 -1.05 -10.11 -9.89
CA ASP A 316 -2.10 -9.77 -10.85
C ASP A 316 -2.97 -10.96 -11.25
N ILE A 317 -2.33 -12.06 -11.65
CA ILE A 317 -3.06 -13.25 -12.08
C ILE A 317 -3.80 -13.84 -10.89
N LEU A 318 -3.14 -13.94 -9.75
CA LEU A 318 -3.78 -14.39 -8.52
C LEU A 318 -4.89 -13.43 -8.05
N PHE A 319 -4.75 -12.12 -8.24
CA PHE A 319 -5.81 -11.14 -7.97
C PHE A 319 -7.05 -11.38 -8.84
N GLY A 320 -6.84 -11.55 -10.16
CA GLY A 320 -7.92 -11.85 -11.10
C GLY A 320 -8.61 -13.17 -10.76
N GLN A 321 -7.85 -14.23 -10.51
CA GLN A 321 -8.38 -15.55 -10.14
C GLN A 321 -9.16 -15.51 -8.81
N ASN A 322 -8.60 -14.88 -7.78
CA ASN A 322 -9.28 -14.73 -6.49
C ASN A 322 -10.58 -13.94 -6.62
N GLY A 323 -10.62 -12.96 -7.54
CA GLY A 323 -11.82 -12.19 -7.87
C GLY A 323 -12.81 -12.93 -8.78
N GLY A 324 -12.45 -14.08 -9.36
CA GLY A 324 -13.29 -14.79 -10.34
C GLY A 324 -13.35 -14.10 -11.71
N CYS A 325 -12.31 -13.35 -12.07
CA CYS A 325 -12.15 -12.69 -13.36
C CYS A 325 -11.46 -13.60 -14.36
N LYS A 326 -11.62 -13.31 -15.65
CA LYS A 326 -10.66 -13.79 -16.66
C LYS A 326 -9.30 -13.14 -16.41
N THR A 327 -8.23 -13.82 -16.80
CA THR A 327 -6.86 -13.38 -16.58
C THR A 327 -6.03 -13.44 -17.86
N LEU A 328 -5.29 -12.37 -18.14
CA LEU A 328 -4.34 -12.27 -19.23
C LEU A 328 -2.99 -11.83 -18.68
N LEU A 329 -1.98 -12.71 -18.78
CA LEU A 329 -0.60 -12.37 -18.46
C LEU A 329 0.08 -11.72 -19.67
N VAL A 330 0.77 -10.59 -19.45
CA VAL A 330 1.72 -10.05 -20.42
C VAL A 330 3.16 -10.36 -20.01
N LEU A 331 4.01 -10.70 -20.97
CA LEU A 331 5.43 -11.00 -20.76
C LEU A 331 6.33 -9.76 -20.82
N SER A 332 5.72 -8.58 -20.87
CA SER A 332 6.44 -7.32 -20.94
C SER A 332 7.03 -6.89 -19.59
N GLY A 333 6.64 -7.49 -18.47
CA GLY A 333 7.12 -7.12 -17.13
C GLY A 333 7.90 -8.22 -16.41
N VAL A 334 7.48 -8.54 -15.17
CA VAL A 334 8.18 -9.42 -14.22
C VAL A 334 8.22 -10.88 -14.69
N THR A 335 7.08 -11.42 -15.13
CA THR A 335 6.99 -12.85 -15.44
C THR A 335 7.57 -13.15 -16.82
N SER A 336 8.64 -13.94 -16.85
CA SER A 336 9.19 -14.48 -18.11
C SER A 336 8.41 -15.70 -18.59
N LEU A 337 8.53 -16.03 -19.89
CA LEU A 337 7.94 -17.27 -20.42
C LEU A 337 8.48 -18.52 -19.70
N GLN A 338 9.76 -18.51 -19.35
CA GLN A 338 10.38 -19.60 -18.58
C GLN A 338 9.75 -19.74 -17.18
N THR A 339 9.45 -18.62 -16.52
CA THR A 339 8.78 -18.61 -15.22
C THR A 339 7.36 -19.17 -15.34
N LEU A 340 6.60 -18.74 -16.35
CA LEU A 340 5.24 -19.22 -16.62
C LEU A 340 5.21 -20.74 -16.87
N GLN A 341 6.15 -21.23 -17.68
CA GLN A 341 6.26 -22.64 -18.08
C GLN A 341 6.98 -23.52 -17.04
N SER A 342 7.48 -22.94 -15.96
CA SER A 342 8.19 -23.69 -14.92
C SER A 342 7.25 -24.74 -14.29
N PRO A 343 7.72 -25.98 -14.07
CA PRO A 343 6.95 -26.99 -13.32
C PRO A 343 6.59 -26.56 -11.89
N ASP A 344 7.36 -25.63 -11.31
CA ASP A 344 7.11 -25.08 -9.97
C ASP A 344 6.02 -24.00 -9.96
N ASN A 345 5.57 -23.55 -11.13
CA ASN A 345 4.51 -22.55 -11.24
C ASN A 345 3.13 -23.19 -10.97
N SER A 346 2.52 -22.79 -9.86
CA SER A 346 1.16 -23.21 -9.47
C SER A 346 0.05 -22.24 -9.88
N ILE A 347 0.40 -21.09 -10.48
CA ILE A 347 -0.55 -20.05 -10.88
C ILE A 347 -0.59 -19.97 -12.41
N GLN A 348 -1.70 -20.41 -13.01
CA GLN A 348 -1.88 -20.45 -14.46
C GLN A 348 -2.91 -19.41 -14.91
N PRO A 349 -2.53 -18.35 -15.64
CA PRO A 349 -3.51 -17.43 -16.23
C PRO A 349 -4.36 -18.14 -17.29
N ASP A 350 -5.54 -17.61 -17.60
CA ASP A 350 -6.36 -18.13 -18.71
C ASP A 350 -5.64 -17.95 -20.05
N PHE A 351 -5.04 -16.76 -20.23
CA PHE A 351 -4.31 -16.39 -21.43
C PHE A 351 -2.95 -15.77 -21.11
N TYR A 352 -2.01 -15.86 -22.05
CA TYR A 352 -0.80 -15.03 -22.04
C TYR A 352 -0.46 -14.47 -23.42
N THR A 353 0.19 -13.31 -23.44
CA THR A 353 0.69 -12.66 -24.66
C THR A 353 2.01 -11.91 -24.37
N ASN A 354 2.71 -11.41 -25.38
CA ASN A 354 4.00 -10.73 -25.16
C ASN A 354 3.79 -9.36 -24.48
N GLN A 355 2.86 -8.57 -25.00
CA GLN A 355 2.56 -7.22 -24.53
C GLN A 355 1.13 -6.83 -24.92
N ILE A 356 0.60 -5.75 -24.35
CA ILE A 356 -0.80 -5.37 -24.61
C ILE A 356 -1.05 -4.96 -26.07
N SER A 357 -0.05 -4.51 -26.81
CA SER A 357 -0.24 -4.16 -28.23
C SER A 357 -0.55 -5.36 -29.13
N ASP A 358 -0.41 -6.59 -28.63
CA ASP A 358 -0.81 -7.78 -29.36
C ASP A 358 -2.33 -7.84 -29.62
N PHE A 359 -3.14 -7.10 -28.83
CA PHE A 359 -4.57 -6.90 -29.12
C PHE A 359 -4.83 -6.23 -30.49
N LEU A 360 -3.85 -5.50 -31.04
CA LEU A 360 -3.98 -4.84 -32.34
C LEU A 360 -3.82 -5.82 -33.52
N THR A 361 -3.10 -6.92 -33.31
CA THR A 361 -2.62 -7.81 -34.39
C THR A 361 -3.21 -9.22 -34.31
N LEU A 362 -3.54 -9.72 -33.12
CA LEU A 362 -4.10 -11.05 -32.91
C LEU A 362 -5.60 -11.06 -33.21
N LYS A 363 -5.95 -11.18 -34.48
CA LYS A 363 -7.33 -11.39 -34.93
C LYS A 363 -7.49 -12.82 -35.39
N ALA A 364 -8.68 -13.40 -35.20
CA ALA A 364 -9.02 -14.67 -35.82
C ALA A 364 -8.57 -14.68 -37.29
N ALA A 365 -7.90 -15.75 -37.72
CA ALA A 365 -7.57 -15.92 -39.13
C ALA A 365 -8.88 -15.81 -39.91
N THR A 366 -9.01 -14.78 -40.76
CA THR A 366 -10.13 -14.67 -41.69
C THR A 366 -10.14 -15.94 -42.54
N VAL A 367 -11.09 -16.82 -42.26
CA VAL A 367 -11.34 -18.06 -43.02
C VAL A 367 -11.95 -17.72 -44.37
#